data_AF-A0A353GEF9-F1
#
_entry.id   AF-A0A353GEF9-F1
#
_cell.length_a   1.000
_cell.length_b   1.000
_cell.length_c   1.000
_cell.angle_alpha   90.00
_cell.angle_beta   90.00
_cell.angle_gamma   90.00
#
_symmetry.space_group_name_H-M   'P 1'
#
loop_
_entity.id
_entity.type
_entity.pdbx_description
1 polymer ?
#
loop_
_entity_poly.entity_id
_entity_poly.type
_entity_poly.pdbx_seq_one_letter_code
_entity_poly.pdbx_strand_id
1 'polypeptide(L)'
;MSPQIGIVLGSYSDVKRMKPGIDRLTAMDVPFEILVASAHRTPGRLIEWLDGAEDRGLRVIIAGAGAAAHLPGVVASKTLLPVIGVPFDASPLRGTDALYSIVQMPPGIPVATVGVDSAENAAVLALHILAIADPALKEKLRKFRAAWEAKIEEQNVQLYKEYPMAQPLLEAKSRIVEESISTAAPVKKNVEKGVVYKIDPDNPDAQIIEDAMYCLLDGGIVALPTDTVYGLAVDATNPEAVKKLIALKGREAQKPFAVLIDSMKMFESIISKVPAGVPELIDEYWPGALTLIARKHKAALKAVSPDESLGLRMPNNLVALGIINMLARPIAATSANFSGEPPAKTADGIVKQFGSAIDMVLDAGPDSDMGASTVLNVMQAPYAILREGPVTRKMLAELLGELLGD
;
A
#
# COMPACT_ATOMS: atom_id res chain seq x y z
N MET A 1 23.36 43.54 4.86
CA MET A 1 23.71 42.18 5.31
C MET A 1 24.31 41.44 4.13
N SER A 2 25.31 40.59 4.32
CA SER A 2 25.89 39.78 3.24
C SER A 2 24.89 38.72 2.77
N PRO A 3 24.77 38.42 1.46
CA PRO A 3 23.84 37.41 0.98
C PRO A 3 24.24 36.03 1.48
N GLN A 4 23.25 35.23 1.88
CA GLN A 4 23.43 33.84 2.33
C GLN A 4 22.97 32.83 1.27
N ILE A 5 22.03 33.23 0.41
CA ILE A 5 21.49 32.39 -0.67
C ILE A 5 21.78 33.04 -2.01
N GLY A 6 22.36 32.28 -2.93
CA GLY A 6 22.50 32.68 -4.32
C GLY A 6 21.37 32.09 -5.16
N ILE A 7 20.69 32.87 -5.98
CA ILE A 7 19.69 32.39 -6.94
C ILE A 7 20.23 32.61 -8.35
N VAL A 8 20.20 31.58 -9.18
CA VAL A 8 20.59 31.70 -10.59
C VAL A 8 19.53 31.13 -11.53
N LEU A 9 19.19 31.90 -12.56
CA LEU A 9 18.16 31.58 -13.54
C LEU A 9 18.72 31.62 -14.95
N GLY A 10 18.27 30.69 -15.80
CA GLY A 10 18.71 30.60 -17.20
C GLY A 10 18.24 31.74 -18.11
N SER A 11 17.13 32.39 -17.74
CA SER A 11 16.49 33.48 -18.48
C SER A 11 15.70 34.41 -17.56
N TYR A 12 15.53 35.67 -17.96
CA TYR A 12 14.66 36.61 -17.26
C TYR A 12 13.19 36.16 -17.24
N SER A 13 12.75 35.43 -18.28
CA SER A 13 11.40 34.86 -18.36
C SER A 13 11.07 33.89 -17.21
N ASP A 14 12.09 33.38 -16.52
CA ASP A 14 11.95 32.42 -15.42
C ASP A 14 11.74 33.10 -14.07
N VAL A 15 11.97 34.41 -13.97
CA VAL A 15 11.78 35.18 -12.72
C VAL A 15 10.36 35.04 -12.20
N LYS A 16 9.35 35.00 -13.09
CA LYS A 16 7.95 34.80 -12.68
C LYS A 16 7.73 33.47 -11.94
N ARG A 17 8.45 32.42 -12.33
CA ARG A 17 8.37 31.08 -11.71
C ARG A 17 9.19 30.99 -10.44
N MET A 18 10.28 31.75 -10.35
CA MET A 18 11.09 31.85 -9.14
C MET A 18 10.49 32.78 -8.08
N LYS A 19 9.55 33.66 -8.45
CA LYS A 19 8.92 34.64 -7.57
C LYS A 19 8.41 34.06 -6.23
N PRO A 20 7.71 32.92 -6.17
CA PRO A 20 7.28 32.33 -4.90
C PRO A 20 8.44 32.04 -3.94
N GLY A 21 9.60 31.61 -4.46
CA GLY A 21 10.83 31.42 -3.69
C GLY A 21 11.41 32.74 -3.18
N ILE A 22 11.49 33.75 -4.05
CA ILE A 22 11.98 35.10 -3.72
C ILE A 22 11.12 35.72 -2.60
N ASP A 23 9.79 35.64 -2.74
CA ASP A 23 8.84 36.16 -1.77
C ASP A 23 9.01 35.44 -0.42
N ARG A 24 9.22 34.12 -0.43
CA ARG A 24 9.46 33.33 0.78
C ARG A 24 10.75 33.72 1.50
N LEU A 25 11.86 33.88 0.77
CA LEU A 25 13.13 34.32 1.37
C LEU A 25 13.02 35.74 1.95
N THR A 26 12.34 36.63 1.22
CA THR A 26 12.05 38.00 1.66
C THR A 26 11.23 38.00 2.96
N ALA A 27 10.16 37.20 3.01
CA ALA A 27 9.31 37.09 4.20
C ALA A 27 10.03 36.51 5.43
N MET A 28 11.09 35.74 5.23
CA MET A 28 11.91 35.17 6.30
C MET A 28 13.06 36.08 6.73
N ASP A 29 13.22 37.22 6.03
CA ASP A 29 14.28 38.21 6.23
C ASP A 29 15.67 37.56 6.11
N VAL A 30 15.85 36.72 5.08
CA VAL A 30 17.14 36.08 4.76
C VAL A 30 17.71 36.75 3.50
N PRO A 31 18.93 37.34 3.58
CA PRO A 31 19.51 38.05 2.46
C PRO A 31 19.91 37.08 1.34
N PHE A 32 19.57 37.44 0.11
CA PHE A 32 19.90 36.68 -1.09
C PHE A 32 20.35 37.60 -2.22
N GLU A 33 21.01 37.02 -3.21
CA GLU A 33 21.31 37.68 -4.48
C GLU A 33 20.76 36.86 -5.65
N ILE A 34 20.46 37.52 -6.77
CA ILE A 34 19.89 36.88 -7.97
C ILE A 34 20.74 37.23 -9.18
N LEU A 35 21.06 36.21 -9.98
CA LEU A 35 21.72 36.36 -11.27
C LEU A 35 20.90 35.70 -12.38
N VAL A 36 20.82 36.34 -13.54
CA VAL A 36 20.41 35.68 -14.79
C VAL A 36 21.67 35.32 -15.58
N ALA A 37 21.95 34.01 -15.69
CA ALA A 37 23.05 33.46 -16.47
C ALA A 37 22.67 32.08 -17.01
N SER A 38 23.07 31.79 -18.24
CA SER A 38 22.75 30.55 -18.94
C SER A 38 23.97 29.65 -18.99
N ALA A 39 23.81 28.39 -18.61
CA ALA A 39 24.84 27.36 -18.74
C ALA A 39 25.34 27.20 -20.18
N HIS A 40 24.48 27.43 -21.17
CA HIS A 40 24.80 27.24 -22.58
C HIS A 40 25.25 28.53 -23.28
N ARG A 41 24.67 29.68 -22.90
CA ARG A 41 24.86 30.94 -23.63
C ARG A 41 25.84 31.89 -22.95
N THR A 42 25.90 31.90 -21.62
CA THR A 42 26.77 32.78 -20.84
C THR A 42 27.54 32.03 -19.73
N PRO A 43 28.22 30.90 -20.05
CA PRO A 43 28.90 30.07 -19.04
C PRO A 43 30.02 30.81 -18.31
N GLY A 44 30.75 31.71 -18.97
CA GLY A 44 31.82 32.50 -18.32
C GLY A 44 31.29 33.37 -17.17
N ARG A 45 30.17 34.07 -17.40
CA ARG A 45 29.51 34.88 -16.37
C ARG A 45 28.99 34.06 -15.20
N LEU A 46 28.51 32.84 -15.47
CA LEU A 46 28.09 31.92 -14.43
C LEU A 46 29.28 31.51 -13.55
N ILE A 47 30.40 31.14 -14.16
CA ILE A 47 31.62 30.73 -13.45
C ILE A 47 32.18 31.89 -12.63
N GLU A 48 32.26 33.09 -13.21
CA GLU A 48 32.71 34.30 -12.50
C GLU A 48 31.84 34.60 -11.26
N TRP A 49 30.53 34.39 -11.35
CA TRP A 49 29.64 34.59 -10.21
C TRP A 49 29.81 33.51 -9.11
N LEU A 50 30.14 32.28 -9.50
CA LEU A 50 30.41 31.20 -8.56
C LEU A 50 31.78 31.32 -7.90
N ASP A 51 32.73 31.96 -8.57
CA ASP A 51 34.06 32.22 -8.03
C ASP A 51 33.96 33.12 -6.79
N GLY A 52 34.58 32.69 -5.68
CA GLY A 52 34.47 33.36 -4.39
C GLY A 52 33.06 33.43 -3.77
N ALA A 53 32.08 32.63 -4.25
CA ALA A 53 30.72 32.61 -3.70
C ALA A 53 30.68 32.43 -2.17
N GLU A 54 31.52 31.53 -1.64
CA GLU A 54 31.62 31.26 -0.20
C GLU A 54 32.17 32.47 0.58
N ASP A 55 33.18 33.14 0.02
CA ASP A 55 33.82 34.33 0.58
C ASP A 55 32.86 35.53 0.60
N ARG A 56 31.96 35.61 -0.38
CA ARG A 56 30.87 36.60 -0.43
C ARG A 56 29.75 36.32 0.58
N GLY A 57 29.80 35.16 1.26
CA GLY A 57 28.87 34.78 2.32
C GLY A 57 27.81 33.76 1.91
N LEU A 58 27.79 33.31 0.65
CA LEU A 58 26.81 32.33 0.20
C LEU A 58 27.04 30.99 0.92
N ARG A 59 25.93 30.32 1.24
CA ARG A 59 25.91 29.02 1.91
C ARG A 59 25.04 28.00 1.20
N VAL A 60 24.14 28.45 0.34
CA VAL A 60 23.27 27.60 -0.48
C VAL A 60 23.02 28.29 -1.82
N ILE A 61 22.94 27.53 -2.91
CA ILE A 61 22.56 28.04 -4.23
C ILE A 61 21.25 27.41 -4.69
N ILE A 62 20.33 28.22 -5.17
CA ILE A 62 19.10 27.80 -5.84
C ILE A 62 19.25 28.06 -7.33
N ALA A 63 19.21 27.02 -8.14
CA ALA A 63 19.34 27.11 -9.58
C ALA A 63 18.03 26.69 -10.25
N GLY A 64 17.41 27.61 -11.00
CA GLY A 64 16.16 27.37 -11.71
C GLY A 64 16.35 27.32 -13.22
N ALA A 65 15.84 26.27 -13.87
CA ALA A 65 15.90 26.14 -15.32
C ALA A 65 14.75 25.29 -15.89
N GLY A 66 14.36 25.60 -17.12
CA GLY A 66 13.41 24.81 -17.91
C GLY A 66 14.03 24.27 -19.20
N ALA A 67 13.26 23.48 -19.95
CA ALA A 67 13.72 22.78 -21.16
C ALA A 67 14.94 21.88 -20.88
N ALA A 68 16.03 22.02 -21.65
CA ALA A 68 17.31 21.35 -21.41
C ALA A 68 18.02 21.93 -20.17
N ALA A 69 17.47 21.64 -18.98
CA ALA A 69 17.71 22.32 -17.72
C ALA A 69 19.04 21.94 -17.03
N HIS A 70 20.15 22.07 -17.75
CA HIS A 70 21.49 21.71 -17.26
C HIS A 70 22.08 22.66 -16.21
N LEU A 71 21.48 23.86 -16.03
CA LEU A 71 22.05 24.91 -15.18
C LEU A 71 22.35 24.45 -13.75
N PRO A 72 21.44 23.76 -13.03
CA PRO A 72 21.75 23.29 -11.67
C PRO A 72 22.92 22.31 -11.62
N GLY A 73 23.00 21.40 -12.59
CA GLY A 73 24.12 20.44 -12.68
C GLY A 73 25.45 21.12 -12.96
N VAL A 74 25.47 22.14 -13.84
CA VAL A 74 26.67 22.94 -14.11
C VAL A 74 27.10 23.71 -12.85
N VAL A 75 26.16 24.31 -12.12
CA VAL A 75 26.45 24.97 -10.85
C VAL A 75 27.08 23.99 -9.85
N ALA A 76 26.44 22.83 -9.64
CA ALA A 76 26.94 21.80 -8.73
C ALA A 76 28.34 21.30 -9.10
N SER A 77 28.70 21.29 -10.39
CA SER A 77 30.04 20.90 -10.84
C SER A 77 31.15 21.92 -10.52
N LYS A 78 30.78 23.13 -10.07
CA LYS A 78 31.68 24.28 -9.90
C LYS A 78 31.73 24.81 -8.46
N THR A 79 31.00 24.23 -7.52
CA THR A 79 30.97 24.68 -6.13
C THR A 79 30.86 23.50 -5.17
N LEU A 80 31.32 23.69 -3.94
CA LEU A 80 31.05 22.78 -2.81
C LEU A 80 29.79 23.19 -2.04
N LEU A 81 29.23 24.36 -2.32
CA LEU A 81 27.98 24.79 -1.72
C LEU A 81 26.82 23.86 -2.13
N PRO A 82 25.89 23.53 -1.22
CA PRO A 82 24.67 22.82 -1.56
C PRO A 82 23.90 23.52 -2.69
N VAL A 83 23.54 22.75 -3.71
CA VAL A 83 22.77 23.24 -4.86
C VAL A 83 21.37 22.63 -4.85
N ILE A 84 20.36 23.48 -4.87
CA ILE A 84 18.96 23.12 -4.98
C ILE A 84 18.50 23.42 -6.40
N GLY A 85 18.01 22.39 -7.09
CA GLY A 85 17.53 22.50 -8.47
C GLY A 85 16.02 22.69 -8.53
N VAL A 86 15.58 23.70 -9.28
CA VAL A 86 14.14 23.98 -9.53
C VAL A 86 13.84 23.75 -11.00
N PRO A 87 13.17 22.63 -11.36
CA PRO A 87 12.71 22.42 -12.71
C PRO A 87 11.55 23.37 -13.02
N PHE A 88 11.63 24.04 -14.16
CA PHE A 88 10.56 24.91 -14.63
C PHE A 88 9.75 24.29 -15.76
N ASP A 89 8.43 24.49 -15.71
CA ASP A 89 7.55 24.21 -16.83
C ASP A 89 7.74 25.26 -17.93
N ALA A 90 8.73 25.05 -18.79
CA ALA A 90 9.06 25.93 -19.91
C ALA A 90 9.10 25.21 -21.27
N SER A 91 8.59 23.98 -21.35
CA SER A 91 8.61 23.15 -22.55
C SER A 91 7.25 22.46 -22.75
N PRO A 92 6.96 21.88 -23.94
CA PRO A 92 5.75 21.10 -24.16
C PRO A 92 5.59 19.89 -23.23
N LEU A 93 6.68 19.44 -22.58
CA LEU A 93 6.70 18.31 -21.65
C LEU A 93 6.37 18.71 -20.20
N ARG A 94 5.85 19.93 -20.00
CA ARG A 94 5.38 20.42 -18.70
C ARG A 94 6.42 20.33 -17.59
N GLY A 95 7.69 20.59 -17.93
CA GLY A 95 8.82 20.54 -17.00
C GLY A 95 9.32 19.13 -16.65
N THR A 96 8.76 18.06 -17.24
CA THR A 96 9.23 16.68 -17.04
C THR A 96 10.66 16.49 -17.56
N ASP A 97 10.97 17.10 -18.70
CA ASP A 97 12.32 17.18 -19.26
C ASP A 97 13.28 17.92 -18.34
N ALA A 98 12.85 19.04 -17.77
CA ALA A 98 13.64 19.79 -16.80
C ALA A 98 13.87 18.97 -15.52
N LEU A 99 12.84 18.29 -15.01
CA LEU A 99 12.94 17.44 -13.82
C LEU A 99 13.97 16.33 -14.03
N TYR A 100 13.87 15.57 -15.12
CA TYR A 100 14.81 14.50 -15.41
C TYR A 100 16.24 15.01 -15.67
N SER A 101 16.38 16.20 -16.26
CA SER A 101 17.70 16.82 -16.47
C SER A 101 18.39 17.22 -15.16
N ILE A 102 17.63 17.58 -14.14
CA ILE A 102 18.16 18.09 -12.86
C ILE A 102 18.35 16.95 -11.85
N VAL A 103 17.44 15.97 -11.82
CA VAL A 103 17.49 14.86 -10.84
C VAL A 103 18.52 13.79 -11.18
N GLN A 104 18.82 13.58 -12.47
CA GLN A 104 19.75 12.52 -12.90
C GLN A 104 21.20 13.02 -12.96
N MET A 105 21.81 13.17 -11.79
CA MET A 105 23.20 13.60 -11.66
C MET A 105 24.19 12.43 -11.58
N PRO A 106 25.40 12.55 -12.16
CA PRO A 106 26.45 11.55 -12.01
C PRO A 106 26.94 11.46 -10.55
N PRO A 107 27.51 10.32 -10.13
CA PRO A 107 28.08 10.16 -8.80
C PRO A 107 29.09 11.26 -8.46
N GLY A 108 28.96 11.86 -7.27
CA GLY A 108 29.86 12.90 -6.76
C GLY A 108 29.43 14.35 -7.03
N ILE A 109 28.44 14.60 -7.88
CA ILE A 109 27.94 15.96 -8.20
C ILE A 109 26.44 16.06 -7.89
N PRO A 110 26.02 16.00 -6.61
CA PRO A 110 24.60 15.94 -6.26
C PRO A 110 23.88 17.28 -6.48
N VAL A 111 22.61 17.20 -6.84
CA VAL A 111 21.66 18.33 -6.84
C VAL A 111 20.43 17.93 -6.03
N ALA A 112 20.00 18.77 -5.09
CA ALA A 112 18.76 18.58 -4.35
C ALA A 112 17.58 19.11 -5.17
N THR A 113 16.94 18.24 -5.96
CA THR A 113 15.87 18.63 -6.88
C THR A 113 14.51 18.70 -6.17
N VAL A 114 13.81 19.83 -6.28
CA VAL A 114 12.41 19.97 -5.85
C VAL A 114 11.44 19.68 -7.00
N GLY A 115 10.12 19.69 -6.71
CA GLY A 115 9.10 19.53 -7.74
C GLY A 115 9.12 20.62 -8.82
N VAL A 116 8.44 20.36 -9.95
CA VAL A 116 8.29 21.33 -11.05
C VAL A 116 7.59 22.59 -10.56
N ASP A 117 8.11 23.76 -10.94
CA ASP A 117 7.65 25.10 -10.54
C ASP A 117 7.57 25.30 -9.01
N SER A 118 8.31 24.50 -8.24
CA SER A 118 8.26 24.49 -6.77
C SER A 118 9.29 25.43 -6.13
N ALA A 119 9.39 26.67 -6.62
CA ALA A 119 10.38 27.65 -6.17
C ALA A 119 10.26 28.00 -4.67
N GLU A 120 9.04 28.03 -4.13
CA GLU A 120 8.84 28.23 -2.69
C GLU A 120 9.46 27.10 -1.86
N ASN A 121 9.29 25.85 -2.29
CA ASN A 121 9.89 24.70 -1.61
C ASN A 121 11.42 24.72 -1.70
N ALA A 122 11.98 25.20 -2.81
CA ALA A 122 13.42 25.39 -2.93
C ALA A 122 13.95 26.43 -1.91
N ALA A 123 13.23 27.54 -1.74
CA ALA A 123 13.53 28.52 -0.71
C ALA A 123 13.41 27.92 0.70
N VAL A 124 12.33 27.21 1.01
CA VAL A 124 12.16 26.54 2.31
C VAL A 124 13.27 25.52 2.57
N LEU A 125 13.68 24.74 1.57
CA LEU A 125 14.79 23.80 1.69
C LEU A 125 16.12 24.52 1.96
N ALA A 126 16.40 25.64 1.27
CA ALA A 126 17.57 26.45 1.55
C ALA A 126 17.57 27.00 2.98
N LEU A 127 16.42 27.48 3.46
CA LEU A 127 16.26 27.94 4.85
C LEU A 127 16.48 26.81 5.85
N HIS A 128 16.03 25.59 5.55
CA HIS A 128 16.30 24.41 6.39
C HIS A 128 17.80 24.10 6.49
N ILE A 129 18.54 24.21 5.38
CA ILE A 129 20.00 24.02 5.37
C ILE A 129 20.67 25.08 6.25
N LEU A 130 20.32 26.36 6.09
CA LEU A 130 20.86 27.45 6.92
C LEU A 130 20.52 27.27 8.41
N ALA A 131 19.29 26.86 8.72
CA ALA A 131 18.80 26.68 10.09
C ALA A 131 19.50 25.55 10.87
N ILE A 132 20.30 24.70 10.22
CA ILE A 132 21.18 23.75 10.91
C ILE A 132 22.18 24.50 11.79
N ALA A 133 22.71 25.63 11.30
CA ALA A 133 23.71 26.45 11.99
C ALA A 133 23.12 27.74 12.60
N ASP A 134 21.85 28.06 12.34
CA ASP A 134 21.18 29.27 12.83
C ASP A 134 19.93 28.92 13.67
N PRO A 135 20.05 28.91 15.02
CA PRO A 135 18.93 28.65 15.92
C PRO A 135 17.79 29.66 15.82
N ALA A 136 18.08 30.93 15.48
CA ALA A 136 17.05 31.97 15.36
C ALA A 136 16.21 31.74 14.09
N LEU A 137 16.87 31.38 12.97
CA LEU A 137 16.18 30.99 11.75
C LEU A 137 15.37 29.70 11.93
N LYS A 138 15.90 28.72 12.69
CA LYS A 138 15.18 27.50 13.03
C LYS A 138 13.86 27.79 13.75
N GLU A 139 13.86 28.76 14.66
CA GLU A 139 12.65 29.18 15.37
C GLU A 139 11.67 29.93 14.45
N LYS A 140 12.16 30.79 13.55
CA LYS A 140 11.33 31.40 12.49
C LYS A 140 10.63 30.32 11.65
N LEU A 141 11.34 29.26 11.24
CA LEU A 141 10.78 28.14 10.47
C LEU A 141 9.70 27.36 11.24
N ARG A 142 9.86 27.16 12.56
CA ARG A 142 8.83 26.53 13.39
C ARG A 142 7.55 27.36 13.43
N LYS A 143 7.68 28.66 13.68
CA LYS A 143 6.53 29.59 13.66
C LYS A 143 5.84 29.62 12.31
N PHE A 144 6.62 29.61 11.23
CA PHE A 144 6.12 29.51 9.88
C PHE A 144 5.27 28.24 9.65
N ARG A 145 5.74 27.06 10.07
CA ARG A 145 4.98 25.80 9.96
C ARG A 145 3.70 25.83 10.80
N ALA A 146 3.78 26.28 12.05
CA ALA A 146 2.61 26.40 12.93
C ALA A 146 1.56 27.37 12.36
N ALA A 147 1.98 28.47 11.74
CA ALA A 147 1.07 29.41 11.09
C ALA A 147 0.38 28.79 9.85
N TRP A 148 1.08 27.92 9.11
CA TRP A 148 0.46 27.16 8.02
C TRP A 148 -0.57 26.15 8.52
N GLU A 149 -0.26 25.41 9.59
CA GLU A 149 -1.21 24.49 10.23
C GLU A 149 -2.47 25.24 10.68
N ALA A 150 -2.31 26.38 11.36
CA ALA A 150 -3.43 27.22 11.77
C ALA A 150 -4.27 27.71 10.58
N LYS A 151 -3.62 28.07 9.46
CA LYS A 151 -4.33 28.49 8.24
C LYS A 151 -5.16 27.36 7.62
N ILE A 152 -4.66 26.13 7.63
CA ILE A 152 -5.43 24.96 7.18
C ILE A 152 -6.65 24.75 8.07
N GLU A 153 -6.48 24.91 9.38
CA GLU A 153 -7.60 24.81 10.33
C GLU A 153 -8.66 25.90 10.08
N GLU A 154 -8.24 27.15 9.84
CA GLU A 154 -9.15 28.22 9.44
C GLU A 154 -9.89 27.92 8.13
N GLN A 155 -9.22 27.30 7.16
CA GLN A 155 -9.82 26.85 5.91
C GLN A 155 -10.86 25.75 6.13
N ASN A 156 -10.59 24.80 7.03
CA ASN A 156 -11.57 23.78 7.44
C ASN A 156 -12.79 24.41 8.11
N VAL A 157 -12.58 25.34 9.05
CA VAL A 157 -13.67 26.09 9.69
C VAL A 157 -14.52 26.81 8.65
N GLN A 158 -13.90 27.45 7.65
CA GLN A 158 -14.63 28.12 6.59
C GLN A 158 -15.37 27.13 5.68
N LEU A 159 -14.73 26.02 5.32
CA LEU A 159 -15.32 24.94 4.52
C LEU A 159 -16.58 24.38 5.20
N TYR A 160 -16.54 24.14 6.52
CA TYR A 160 -17.68 23.59 7.25
C TYR A 160 -18.78 24.61 7.52
N LYS A 161 -18.47 25.91 7.53
CA LYS A 161 -19.51 26.96 7.49
C LYS A 161 -20.27 26.94 6.16
N GLU A 162 -19.57 26.69 5.06
CA GLU A 162 -20.18 26.62 3.72
C GLU A 162 -20.91 25.29 3.48
N TYR A 163 -20.36 24.19 4.00
CA TYR A 163 -20.90 22.84 3.87
C TYR A 163 -21.01 22.12 5.23
N PRO A 164 -22.02 22.43 6.05
CA PRO A 164 -22.15 21.87 7.41
C PRO A 164 -22.23 20.34 7.46
N MET A 165 -22.78 19.70 6.41
CA MET A 165 -22.89 18.24 6.32
C MET A 165 -21.57 17.54 5.96
N ALA A 166 -20.52 18.29 5.59
CA ALA A 166 -19.22 17.75 5.17
C ALA A 166 -18.19 17.73 6.32
N GLN A 167 -18.58 18.10 7.54
CA GLN A 167 -17.68 18.08 8.70
C GLN A 167 -17.31 16.63 9.06
N PRO A 168 -16.02 16.29 9.16
CA PRO A 168 -15.58 14.95 9.48
C PRO A 168 -15.97 14.57 10.92
N LEU A 169 -16.45 13.35 11.11
CA LEU A 169 -16.87 12.77 12.41
C LEU A 169 -15.75 12.74 13.48
N LEU A 170 -14.51 13.03 13.11
CA LEU A 170 -13.34 13.09 13.98
C LEU A 170 -13.45 14.20 15.05
N GLU A 171 -14.03 15.35 14.72
CA GLU A 171 -14.13 16.48 15.67
C GLU A 171 -15.15 16.25 16.80
N ALA A 172 -16.14 15.37 16.58
CA ALA A 172 -17.07 14.97 17.64
C ALA A 172 -16.41 14.10 18.73
N LYS A 173 -15.29 13.43 18.40
CA LYS A 173 -14.57 12.55 19.33
C LYS A 173 -13.61 13.31 20.25
N SER A 174 -13.09 14.47 19.87
CA SER A 174 -12.04 15.18 20.65
C SER A 174 -12.50 15.62 22.05
N ARG A 175 -13.80 15.95 22.24
CA ARG A 175 -14.37 16.22 23.58
C ARG A 175 -14.44 15.00 24.49
N ILE A 176 -14.33 13.78 23.96
CA ILE A 176 -14.38 12.53 24.73
C ILE A 176 -12.98 12.11 25.20
N VAL A 177 -11.90 12.64 24.59
CA VAL A 177 -10.53 12.13 24.80
C VAL A 177 -9.85 12.69 26.06
N GLU A 178 -10.20 13.88 26.54
CA GLU A 178 -9.49 14.50 27.68
C GLU A 178 -9.75 13.83 29.04
N GLU A 179 -10.85 13.10 29.21
CA GLU A 179 -11.17 12.43 30.50
C GLU A 179 -10.64 10.99 30.64
N SER A 180 -10.06 10.39 29.58
CA SER A 180 -9.65 8.99 29.66
C SER A 180 -8.37 8.69 28.88
N ILE A 181 -7.23 9.20 29.34
CA ILE A 181 -5.94 8.60 29.01
C ILE A 181 -5.43 7.86 30.23
N SER A 182 -6.01 6.67 30.44
CA SER A 182 -5.41 5.61 31.25
C SER A 182 -5.02 4.48 30.31
N THR A 183 -3.72 4.42 29.97
CA THR A 183 -2.97 3.25 29.48
C THR A 183 -3.80 2.18 28.76
N ALA A 184 -4.09 2.38 27.47
CA ALA A 184 -4.80 1.38 26.68
C ALA A 184 -3.87 0.22 26.29
N ALA A 185 -4.10 -0.92 26.95
CA ALA A 185 -3.81 -2.26 26.44
C ALA A 185 -4.58 -2.49 25.10
N PRO A 186 -4.23 -3.52 24.29
CA PRO A 186 -4.80 -3.67 22.95
C PRO A 186 -6.34 -3.73 23.00
N VAL A 187 -6.98 -2.93 22.16
CA VAL A 187 -8.44 -2.84 22.07
C VAL A 187 -8.97 -4.17 21.58
N LYS A 188 -9.49 -5.01 22.49
CA LYS A 188 -10.44 -6.06 22.14
C LYS A 188 -11.75 -5.38 21.75
N LYS A 189 -12.00 -5.20 20.45
CA LYS A 189 -13.34 -4.89 19.96
C LYS A 189 -14.18 -6.16 20.13
N ASN A 190 -15.24 -6.07 20.93
CA ASN A 190 -16.23 -7.14 21.06
C ASN A 190 -16.97 -7.31 19.72
N VAL A 191 -16.57 -8.28 18.91
CA VAL A 191 -17.46 -8.81 17.86
C VAL A 191 -18.58 -9.56 18.57
N GLU A 192 -19.82 -9.10 18.44
CA GLU A 192 -20.97 -9.85 18.93
C GLU A 192 -21.11 -11.14 18.13
N LYS A 193 -21.12 -12.29 18.82
CA LYS A 193 -21.10 -13.61 18.17
C LYS A 193 -22.36 -13.85 17.36
N GLY A 194 -22.20 -14.38 16.15
CA GLY A 194 -23.30 -14.78 15.27
C GLY A 194 -24.02 -13.61 14.59
N VAL A 195 -23.43 -12.41 14.62
CA VAL A 195 -23.97 -11.25 13.91
C VAL A 195 -23.64 -11.36 12.41
N VAL A 196 -24.65 -11.05 11.59
CA VAL A 196 -24.55 -10.98 10.14
C VAL A 196 -24.18 -9.56 9.74
N TYR A 197 -23.05 -9.42 9.05
CA TYR A 197 -22.55 -8.16 8.53
C TYR A 197 -22.78 -8.14 7.02
N LYS A 198 -23.67 -7.25 6.55
CA LYS A 198 -23.86 -7.04 5.12
C LYS A 198 -22.63 -6.36 4.54
N ILE A 199 -22.13 -6.90 3.43
CA ILE A 199 -20.96 -6.37 2.74
C ILE A 199 -21.19 -6.45 1.24
N ASP A 200 -20.78 -5.41 0.53
CA ASP A 200 -20.82 -5.40 -0.94
C ASP A 200 -19.66 -6.28 -1.47
N PRO A 201 -19.94 -7.33 -2.28
CA PRO A 201 -18.89 -8.20 -2.83
C PRO A 201 -17.95 -7.49 -3.81
N ASP A 202 -18.42 -6.44 -4.49
CA ASP A 202 -17.70 -5.72 -5.53
C ASP A 202 -16.99 -4.46 -4.97
N ASN A 203 -17.49 -3.92 -3.85
CA ASN A 203 -16.89 -2.79 -3.15
C ASN A 203 -16.94 -2.94 -1.62
N PRO A 204 -16.16 -3.88 -1.04
CA PRO A 204 -16.27 -4.23 0.37
C PRO A 204 -15.90 -3.08 1.32
N ASP A 205 -16.71 -2.87 2.35
CA ASP A 205 -16.44 -1.89 3.41
C ASP A 205 -15.19 -2.28 4.21
N ALA A 206 -14.20 -1.37 4.26
CA ALA A 206 -12.91 -1.61 4.89
C ALA A 206 -13.01 -1.89 6.40
N GLN A 207 -13.98 -1.29 7.10
CA GLN A 207 -14.17 -1.53 8.54
C GLN A 207 -14.67 -2.94 8.80
N ILE A 208 -15.56 -3.47 7.95
CA ILE A 208 -16.08 -4.85 8.08
C ILE A 208 -14.95 -5.86 7.80
N ILE A 209 -14.10 -5.58 6.80
CA ILE A 209 -12.91 -6.39 6.52
C ILE A 209 -11.95 -6.39 7.71
N GLU A 210 -11.72 -5.23 8.32
CA GLU A 210 -10.88 -5.09 9.51
C GLU A 210 -11.45 -5.86 10.71
N ASP A 211 -12.75 -5.75 10.96
CA ASP A 211 -13.42 -6.45 12.05
C ASP A 211 -13.36 -7.98 11.85
N ALA A 212 -13.53 -8.47 10.61
CA ALA A 212 -13.35 -9.88 10.26
C ALA A 212 -11.91 -10.36 10.46
N MET A 213 -10.93 -9.53 10.11
CA MET A 213 -9.51 -9.80 10.34
C MET A 213 -9.19 -9.93 11.84
N TYR A 214 -9.69 -9.00 12.68
CA TYR A 214 -9.52 -9.11 14.13
C TYR A 214 -10.20 -10.35 14.71
N CYS A 215 -11.40 -10.69 14.23
CA CYS A 215 -12.09 -11.92 14.63
C CYS A 215 -11.23 -13.17 14.36
N LEU A 216 -10.59 -13.25 13.19
CA LEU A 216 -9.68 -14.35 12.85
C LEU A 216 -8.41 -14.34 13.70
N LEU A 217 -7.81 -13.17 13.96
CA LEU A 217 -6.64 -13.02 14.83
C LEU A 217 -6.92 -13.50 16.27
N ASP A 218 -8.11 -13.21 16.79
CA ASP A 218 -8.57 -13.66 18.10
C ASP A 218 -8.94 -15.16 18.13
N GLY A 219 -8.78 -15.85 17.00
CA GLY A 219 -9.06 -17.28 16.85
C GLY A 219 -10.55 -17.61 16.80
N GLY A 220 -11.36 -16.65 16.34
CA GLY A 220 -12.76 -16.84 16.00
C GLY A 220 -12.95 -17.52 14.63
N ILE A 221 -14.18 -17.94 14.37
CA ILE A 221 -14.61 -18.53 13.10
C ILE A 221 -15.43 -17.49 12.35
N VAL A 222 -15.00 -17.18 11.12
CA VAL A 222 -15.70 -16.26 10.22
C VAL A 222 -16.30 -17.05 9.07
N ALA A 223 -17.58 -16.86 8.77
CA ALA A 223 -18.16 -17.29 7.51
C ALA A 223 -17.96 -16.19 6.46
N LEU A 224 -17.21 -16.48 5.41
CA LEU A 224 -16.88 -15.53 4.34
C LEU A 224 -17.32 -16.03 2.96
N PRO A 225 -17.73 -15.12 2.05
CA PRO A 225 -18.05 -15.48 0.68
C PRO A 225 -16.80 -15.83 -0.12
N THR A 226 -16.94 -16.69 -1.14
CA THR A 226 -15.90 -16.91 -2.16
C THR A 226 -16.53 -16.90 -3.55
N ASP A 227 -15.73 -16.99 -4.61
CA ASP A 227 -16.19 -17.18 -5.98
C ASP A 227 -16.85 -18.56 -6.23
N THR A 228 -16.88 -19.44 -5.22
CA THR A 228 -17.44 -20.81 -5.33
C THR A 228 -18.57 -21.07 -4.35
N VAL A 229 -18.25 -21.18 -3.05
CA VAL A 229 -19.20 -21.42 -1.97
C VAL A 229 -18.76 -20.66 -0.74
N TYR A 230 -19.68 -20.34 0.17
CA TYR A 230 -19.35 -19.78 1.47
C TYR A 230 -18.39 -20.70 2.22
N GLY A 231 -17.35 -20.10 2.80
CA GLY A 231 -16.32 -20.78 3.57
C GLY A 231 -16.44 -20.46 5.05
N LEU A 232 -16.38 -21.47 5.91
CA LEU A 232 -16.01 -21.27 7.32
C LEU A 232 -14.49 -21.19 7.41
N ALA A 233 -14.01 -20.07 7.90
CA ALA A 233 -12.63 -19.64 7.86
C ALA A 233 -12.06 -19.39 9.26
N VAL A 234 -10.79 -19.76 9.44
CA VAL A 234 -9.97 -19.48 10.62
C VAL A 234 -8.54 -19.13 10.20
N ASP A 235 -7.78 -18.42 11.03
CA ASP A 235 -6.35 -18.23 10.82
C ASP A 235 -5.65 -19.61 10.79
N ALA A 236 -5.08 -19.98 9.63
CA ALA A 236 -4.42 -21.27 9.43
C ALA A 236 -3.17 -21.44 10.32
N THR A 237 -2.60 -20.33 10.78
CA THR A 237 -1.40 -20.30 11.63
C THR A 237 -1.73 -20.46 13.12
N ASN A 238 -3.01 -20.36 13.50
CA ASN A 238 -3.48 -20.51 14.87
C ASN A 238 -4.00 -21.95 15.13
N PRO A 239 -3.24 -22.82 15.82
CA PRO A 239 -3.62 -24.22 16.00
C PRO A 239 -4.94 -24.42 16.76
N GLU A 240 -5.26 -23.53 17.71
CA GLU A 240 -6.49 -23.62 18.49
C GLU A 240 -7.71 -23.24 17.64
N ALA A 241 -7.58 -22.24 16.77
CA ALA A 241 -8.63 -21.88 15.82
C ALA A 241 -8.91 -23.01 14.82
N VAL A 242 -7.84 -23.65 14.30
CA VAL A 242 -7.98 -24.81 13.41
C VAL A 242 -8.66 -25.99 14.12
N LYS A 243 -8.32 -26.28 15.38
CA LYS A 243 -9.01 -27.31 16.18
C LYS A 243 -10.49 -26.99 16.35
N LYS A 244 -10.86 -25.72 16.61
CA LYS A 244 -12.27 -25.30 16.69
C LYS A 244 -13.00 -25.56 15.38
N LEU A 245 -12.38 -25.25 14.24
CA LEU A 245 -12.98 -25.51 12.92
C LEU A 245 -13.18 -27.01 12.66
N ILE A 246 -12.21 -27.86 13.03
CA ILE A 246 -12.34 -29.33 12.93
C ILE A 246 -13.49 -29.83 13.80
N ALA A 247 -13.55 -29.39 15.06
CA ALA A 247 -14.60 -29.76 16.00
C ALA A 247 -15.99 -29.34 15.50
N LEU A 248 -16.11 -28.11 14.98
CA LEU A 248 -17.36 -27.58 14.43
C LEU A 248 -17.86 -28.40 13.22
N LYS A 249 -16.94 -28.88 12.37
CA LYS A 249 -17.31 -29.70 11.21
C LYS A 249 -17.67 -31.14 11.56
N GLY A 250 -17.38 -31.62 12.77
CA GLY A 250 -17.63 -33.01 13.17
C GLY A 250 -16.88 -34.03 12.30
N ARG A 251 -15.67 -33.69 11.84
CA ARG A 251 -14.86 -34.59 11.00
C ARG A 251 -13.95 -35.48 11.85
N GLU A 252 -13.86 -36.76 11.49
CA GLU A 252 -12.67 -37.55 11.81
C GLU A 252 -11.46 -36.92 11.08
N ALA A 253 -10.35 -36.78 11.80
CA ALA A 253 -9.20 -35.90 11.52
C ALA A 253 -8.38 -36.17 10.22
N GLN A 254 -8.96 -36.73 9.15
CA GLN A 254 -8.20 -37.25 8.01
C GLN A 254 -8.26 -36.43 6.70
N LYS A 255 -9.23 -35.53 6.50
CA LYS A 255 -9.29 -34.72 5.26
C LYS A 255 -8.92 -33.26 5.52
N PRO A 256 -7.71 -32.81 5.11
CA PRO A 256 -7.24 -31.45 5.37
C PRO A 256 -8.12 -30.40 4.68
N PHE A 257 -8.12 -29.19 5.24
CA PHE A 257 -8.82 -28.04 4.67
C PHE A 257 -8.02 -27.40 3.54
N ALA A 258 -8.73 -26.74 2.63
CA ALA A 258 -8.07 -25.87 1.68
C ALA A 258 -7.58 -24.63 2.43
N VAL A 259 -6.42 -24.14 2.02
CA VAL A 259 -5.82 -22.91 2.54
C VAL A 259 -5.96 -21.83 1.49
N LEU A 260 -6.63 -20.74 1.87
CA LEU A 260 -6.79 -19.56 1.05
C LEU A 260 -5.59 -18.63 1.25
N ILE A 261 -5.08 -18.11 0.14
CA ILE A 261 -3.90 -17.24 0.06
C ILE A 261 -4.20 -16.02 -0.82
N ASP A 262 -3.36 -14.99 -0.74
CA ASP A 262 -3.54 -13.71 -1.47
C ASP A 262 -2.46 -13.42 -2.52
N SER A 263 -1.43 -14.26 -2.61
CA SER A 263 -0.26 -13.92 -3.43
C SER A 263 0.63 -15.12 -3.72
N MET A 264 1.38 -15.02 -4.82
CA MET A 264 2.46 -15.96 -5.16
C MET A 264 3.52 -16.04 -4.07
N LYS A 265 3.85 -14.91 -3.45
CA LYS A 265 4.81 -14.89 -2.34
C LYS A 265 4.33 -15.74 -1.15
N MET A 266 3.03 -15.70 -0.83
CA MET A 266 2.47 -16.55 0.21
C MET A 266 2.50 -18.03 -0.20
N PHE A 267 2.16 -18.34 -1.45
CA PHE A 267 2.26 -19.72 -2.00
C PHE A 267 3.68 -20.29 -1.86
N GLU A 268 4.68 -19.56 -2.35
CA GLU A 268 6.10 -19.95 -2.29
C GLU A 268 6.63 -20.07 -0.85
N SER A 269 6.10 -19.29 0.09
CA SER A 269 6.49 -19.40 1.50
C SER A 269 5.99 -20.69 2.18
N ILE A 270 4.94 -21.32 1.63
CA ILE A 270 4.30 -22.52 2.19
C ILE A 270 4.78 -23.78 1.47
N ILE A 271 4.93 -23.72 0.14
CA ILE A 271 5.23 -24.87 -0.72
C ILE A 271 6.73 -25.08 -0.88
N SER A 272 7.18 -26.32 -0.66
CA SER A 272 8.59 -26.68 -0.66
C SER A 272 9.27 -26.65 -2.04
N LYS A 273 8.48 -26.89 -3.08
CA LYS A 273 8.91 -26.93 -4.48
C LYS A 273 7.69 -26.76 -5.37
N VAL A 274 7.76 -25.82 -6.31
CA VAL A 274 6.72 -25.62 -7.32
C VAL A 274 6.86 -26.72 -8.40
N PRO A 275 5.84 -27.56 -8.63
CA PRO A 275 5.86 -28.57 -9.68
C PRO A 275 5.85 -27.97 -11.10
N ALA A 276 6.28 -28.74 -12.11
CA ALA A 276 6.24 -28.28 -13.51
C ALA A 276 4.79 -28.09 -13.99
N GLY A 277 4.53 -27.08 -14.84
CA GLY A 277 3.19 -26.77 -15.33
C GLY A 277 2.31 -26.02 -14.32
N VAL A 278 2.71 -25.92 -13.05
CA VAL A 278 1.96 -25.21 -12.00
C VAL A 278 1.99 -23.68 -12.16
N PRO A 279 3.13 -23.03 -12.49
CA PRO A 279 3.13 -21.59 -12.76
C PRO A 279 2.11 -21.19 -13.83
N GLU A 280 2.02 -21.94 -14.93
CA GLU A 280 1.08 -21.70 -16.02
C GLU A 280 -0.38 -21.85 -15.58
N LEU A 281 -0.67 -22.85 -14.73
CA LEU A 281 -2.00 -23.01 -14.12
C LEU A 281 -2.37 -21.86 -13.19
N ILE A 282 -1.39 -21.35 -12.43
CA ILE A 282 -1.61 -20.23 -11.51
C ILE A 282 -1.87 -18.96 -12.31
N ASP A 283 -1.03 -18.65 -13.30
CA ASP A 283 -1.19 -17.46 -14.13
C ASP A 283 -2.55 -17.41 -14.85
N GLU A 284 -3.08 -18.57 -15.26
CA GLU A 284 -4.37 -18.66 -15.95
C GLU A 284 -5.58 -18.73 -15.01
N TYR A 285 -5.50 -19.50 -13.91
CA TYR A 285 -6.68 -19.84 -13.11
C TYR A 285 -6.70 -19.25 -11.70
N TRP A 286 -5.64 -18.55 -11.28
CA TRP A 286 -5.62 -17.80 -10.01
C TRP A 286 -5.57 -16.28 -10.25
N PRO A 287 -6.38 -15.48 -9.52
CA PRO A 287 -7.41 -15.89 -8.57
C PRO A 287 -8.56 -16.65 -9.24
N GLY A 288 -9.09 -17.69 -8.58
CA GLY A 288 -10.22 -18.44 -9.14
C GLY A 288 -10.49 -19.80 -8.50
N ALA A 289 -11.29 -20.60 -9.19
CA ALA A 289 -11.88 -21.84 -8.71
C ALA A 289 -10.98 -23.08 -8.85
N LEU A 290 -9.65 -22.91 -8.84
CA LEU A 290 -8.68 -24.01 -8.84
C LEU A 290 -8.01 -24.16 -7.48
N THR A 291 -7.98 -25.37 -6.94
CA THR A 291 -7.26 -25.73 -5.71
C THR A 291 -6.14 -26.71 -6.05
N LEU A 292 -4.90 -26.37 -5.67
CA LEU A 292 -3.72 -27.17 -5.94
C LEU A 292 -3.27 -27.87 -4.66
N ILE A 293 -3.26 -29.21 -4.66
CA ILE A 293 -2.62 -29.99 -3.60
C ILE A 293 -1.14 -30.17 -3.95
N ALA A 294 -0.28 -29.50 -3.20
CA ALA A 294 1.16 -29.52 -3.41
C ALA A 294 1.91 -29.89 -2.12
N ARG A 295 3.21 -30.18 -2.26
CA ARG A 295 4.07 -30.54 -1.12
C ARG A 295 4.48 -29.30 -0.34
N LYS A 296 4.01 -29.17 0.90
CA LYS A 296 4.40 -28.07 1.80
C LYS A 296 5.72 -28.30 2.50
N HIS A 297 6.36 -27.22 2.97
CA HIS A 297 7.45 -27.34 3.93
C HIS A 297 6.98 -28.07 5.20
N LYS A 298 7.81 -28.97 5.74
CA LYS A 298 7.47 -29.82 6.89
C LYS A 298 6.98 -29.05 8.13
N ALA A 299 7.44 -27.83 8.33
CA ALA A 299 7.04 -26.96 9.44
C ALA A 299 5.75 -26.17 9.18
N ALA A 300 5.38 -25.96 7.91
CA ALA A 300 4.25 -25.13 7.56
C ALA A 300 2.92 -25.79 7.96
N LEU A 301 2.03 -25.00 8.57
CA LEU A 301 0.61 -25.26 8.77
C LEU A 301 0.27 -26.69 9.25
N LYS A 302 1.06 -27.24 10.18
CA LYS A 302 0.87 -28.61 10.73
C LYS A 302 -0.50 -28.82 11.37
N ALA A 303 -1.09 -27.77 11.91
CA ALA A 303 -2.42 -27.83 12.49
C ALA A 303 -3.51 -28.08 11.44
N VAL A 304 -3.32 -27.59 10.21
CA VAL A 304 -4.27 -27.74 9.10
C VAL A 304 -4.09 -29.09 8.40
N SER A 305 -2.83 -29.45 8.10
CA SER A 305 -2.50 -30.76 7.56
C SER A 305 -1.25 -31.33 8.26
N PRO A 306 -1.38 -32.47 8.97
CA PRO A 306 -0.26 -33.08 9.67
C PRO A 306 0.75 -33.74 8.72
N ASP A 307 0.33 -34.09 7.50
CA ASP A 307 1.17 -34.66 6.46
C ASP A 307 1.94 -33.57 5.68
N GLU A 308 2.62 -33.98 4.60
CA GLU A 308 3.34 -33.05 3.72
C GLU A 308 2.47 -32.52 2.57
N SER A 309 1.18 -32.85 2.53
CA SER A 309 0.25 -32.39 1.50
C SER A 309 -0.56 -31.18 2.00
N LEU A 310 -0.83 -30.22 1.12
CA LEU A 310 -1.70 -29.10 1.44
C LEU A 310 -2.39 -28.58 0.18
N GLY A 311 -3.71 -28.45 0.25
CA GLY A 311 -4.50 -27.78 -0.77
C GLY A 311 -4.43 -26.27 -0.60
N LEU A 312 -3.99 -25.54 -1.62
CA LEU A 312 -3.96 -24.08 -1.64
C LEU A 312 -4.83 -23.53 -2.76
N ARG A 313 -5.37 -22.33 -2.56
CA ARG A 313 -6.17 -21.61 -3.54
C ARG A 313 -6.10 -20.10 -3.31
N MET A 314 -6.00 -19.32 -4.37
CA MET A 314 -6.26 -17.89 -4.33
C MET A 314 -7.71 -17.64 -4.80
N PRO A 315 -8.65 -17.28 -3.92
CA PRO A 315 -10.06 -17.10 -4.31
C PRO A 315 -10.24 -15.81 -5.13
N ASN A 316 -11.11 -15.83 -6.15
CA ASN A 316 -11.47 -14.64 -6.93
C ASN A 316 -12.63 -13.87 -6.29
N ASN A 317 -12.45 -13.42 -5.05
CA ASN A 317 -13.48 -12.71 -4.31
C ASN A 317 -12.84 -11.58 -3.49
N LEU A 318 -13.28 -10.33 -3.69
CA LEU A 318 -12.66 -9.14 -3.08
C LEU A 318 -12.79 -9.13 -1.56
N VAL A 319 -13.89 -9.64 -1.01
CA VAL A 319 -14.05 -9.78 0.44
C VAL A 319 -13.03 -10.77 1.00
N ALA A 320 -12.95 -11.97 0.42
CA ALA A 320 -12.01 -12.99 0.86
C ALA A 320 -10.55 -12.52 0.73
N LEU A 321 -10.18 -11.97 -0.43
CA LEU A 321 -8.83 -11.46 -0.68
C LEU A 321 -8.49 -10.29 0.24
N GLY A 322 -9.41 -9.36 0.47
CA GLY A 322 -9.23 -8.24 1.39
C GLY A 322 -8.91 -8.68 2.81
N ILE A 323 -9.61 -9.71 3.31
CA ILE A 323 -9.37 -10.26 4.64
C ILE A 323 -8.01 -10.96 4.70
N ILE A 324 -7.68 -11.82 3.71
CA ILE A 324 -6.39 -12.55 3.70
C ILE A 324 -5.22 -11.56 3.63
N ASN A 325 -5.36 -10.53 2.79
CA ASN A 325 -4.34 -9.50 2.61
C ASN A 325 -4.13 -8.66 3.87
N MET A 326 -5.21 -8.22 4.52
CA MET A 326 -5.13 -7.45 5.75
C MET A 326 -4.62 -8.29 6.93
N LEU A 327 -5.02 -9.56 7.00
CA LEU A 327 -4.51 -10.52 8.00
C LEU A 327 -3.02 -10.82 7.79
N ALA A 328 -2.54 -10.72 6.54
CA ALA A 328 -1.20 -11.10 6.10
C ALA A 328 -0.81 -12.55 6.48
N ARG A 329 -1.81 -13.43 6.58
CA ARG A 329 -1.65 -14.85 6.92
C ARG A 329 -2.61 -15.71 6.11
N PRO A 330 -2.24 -16.96 5.80
CA PRO A 330 -3.13 -17.91 5.16
C PRO A 330 -4.36 -18.21 6.03
N ILE A 331 -5.50 -18.43 5.38
CA ILE A 331 -6.77 -18.78 6.06
C ILE A 331 -7.12 -20.23 5.73
N ALA A 332 -7.40 -21.04 6.75
CA ALA A 332 -7.92 -22.39 6.55
C ALA A 332 -9.42 -22.32 6.36
N ALA A 333 -9.94 -22.84 5.24
CA ALA A 333 -11.34 -22.73 4.87
C ALA A 333 -11.96 -24.05 4.41
N THR A 334 -13.24 -24.21 4.70
CA THR A 334 -14.07 -25.34 4.28
C THR A 334 -15.49 -24.87 3.97
N SER A 335 -16.18 -25.53 3.04
CA SER A 335 -17.56 -25.20 2.68
C SER A 335 -18.47 -25.07 3.92
N ALA A 336 -19.37 -24.10 3.93
CA ALA A 336 -20.24 -23.80 5.07
C ALA A 336 -21.41 -24.79 5.23
N ASN A 337 -21.09 -26.04 5.58
CA ASN A 337 -22.05 -27.11 5.92
C ASN A 337 -21.53 -28.08 6.98
N PHE A 338 -22.42 -28.70 7.76
CA PHE A 338 -22.07 -29.89 8.52
C PHE A 338 -21.63 -31.01 7.58
N SER A 339 -20.79 -31.92 8.08
CA SER A 339 -20.30 -33.03 7.28
C SER A 339 -21.46 -33.88 6.76
N GLY A 340 -21.56 -34.02 5.43
CA GLY A 340 -22.63 -34.78 4.75
C GLY A 340 -23.83 -33.95 4.30
N GLU A 341 -23.96 -32.69 4.73
CA GLU A 341 -25.04 -31.79 4.29
C GLU A 341 -24.62 -30.93 3.10
N PRO A 342 -25.55 -30.38 2.29
CA PRO A 342 -25.21 -29.43 1.25
C PRO A 342 -24.67 -28.10 1.82
N PRO A 343 -23.69 -27.44 1.16
CA PRO A 343 -23.24 -26.09 1.51
C PRO A 343 -24.39 -25.09 1.62
N ALA A 344 -24.41 -24.30 2.70
CA ALA A 344 -25.31 -23.18 2.81
C ALA A 344 -24.96 -22.11 1.75
N LYS A 345 -25.95 -21.72 0.94
CA LYS A 345 -25.79 -20.75 -0.13
C LYS A 345 -26.00 -19.29 0.29
N THR A 346 -26.50 -19.04 1.50
CA THR A 346 -26.84 -17.71 2.00
C THR A 346 -26.40 -17.55 3.44
N ALA A 347 -26.13 -16.30 3.86
CA ALA A 347 -25.82 -15.97 5.25
C ALA A 347 -26.89 -16.49 6.23
N ASP A 348 -28.18 -16.32 5.89
CA ASP A 348 -29.29 -16.87 6.68
C ASP A 348 -29.22 -18.40 6.81
N GLY A 349 -28.82 -19.11 5.75
CA GLY A 349 -28.62 -20.56 5.78
C GLY A 349 -27.50 -20.95 6.73
N ILE A 350 -26.39 -20.20 6.73
CA ILE A 350 -25.25 -20.41 7.61
C ILE A 350 -25.65 -20.18 9.07
N VAL A 351 -26.35 -19.08 9.37
CA VAL A 351 -26.84 -18.78 10.72
C VAL A 351 -27.81 -19.85 11.20
N LYS A 352 -28.72 -20.34 10.35
CA LYS A 352 -29.63 -21.44 10.69
C LYS A 352 -28.90 -22.73 11.03
N GLN A 353 -27.81 -23.01 10.34
CA GLN A 353 -27.06 -24.26 10.52
C GLN A 353 -26.12 -24.20 11.73
N PHE A 354 -25.39 -23.10 11.91
CA PHE A 354 -24.32 -23.02 12.91
C PHE A 354 -24.60 -22.08 14.09
N GLY A 355 -25.55 -21.15 13.95
CA GLY A 355 -25.95 -20.22 15.00
C GLY A 355 -24.77 -19.51 15.67
N SER A 356 -24.73 -19.58 17.01
CA SER A 356 -23.68 -18.96 17.83
C SER A 356 -22.33 -19.68 17.83
N ALA A 357 -22.18 -20.77 17.06
CA ALA A 357 -20.91 -21.48 16.91
C ALA A 357 -19.96 -20.79 15.91
N ILE A 358 -20.47 -19.82 15.14
CA ILE A 358 -19.69 -18.93 14.28
C ILE A 358 -19.65 -17.56 14.95
N ASP A 359 -18.47 -16.94 14.96
CA ASP A 359 -18.29 -15.64 15.61
C ASP A 359 -18.75 -14.50 14.69
N MET A 360 -18.58 -14.60 13.37
CA MET A 360 -19.00 -13.58 12.40
C MET A 360 -19.49 -14.18 11.08
N VAL A 361 -20.55 -13.64 10.49
CA VAL A 361 -21.03 -14.02 9.14
C VAL A 361 -21.01 -12.80 8.24
N LEU A 362 -20.31 -12.89 7.10
CA LEU A 362 -20.27 -11.84 6.08
C LEU A 362 -21.31 -12.14 5.02
N ASP A 363 -22.35 -11.33 4.92
CA ASP A 363 -23.41 -11.49 3.92
C ASP A 363 -23.11 -10.64 2.69
N ALA A 364 -22.60 -11.29 1.64
CA ALA A 364 -22.34 -10.68 0.34
C ALA A 364 -23.36 -11.11 -0.73
N GLY A 365 -24.54 -11.57 -0.29
CA GLY A 365 -25.54 -12.17 -1.17
C GLY A 365 -25.37 -13.68 -1.34
N PRO A 366 -26.17 -14.31 -2.21
CA PRO A 366 -26.12 -15.75 -2.43
C PRO A 366 -24.82 -16.18 -3.12
N ASP A 367 -24.37 -17.40 -2.82
CA ASP A 367 -23.22 -18.04 -3.48
C ASP A 367 -23.39 -18.14 -5.00
N SER A 368 -22.25 -18.26 -5.70
CA SER A 368 -22.26 -18.57 -7.12
C SER A 368 -22.83 -19.96 -7.38
N ASP A 369 -23.61 -20.12 -8.45
CA ASP A 369 -24.10 -21.43 -8.89
C ASP A 369 -23.01 -22.29 -9.58
N MET A 370 -21.74 -21.83 -9.57
CA MET A 370 -20.61 -22.53 -10.18
C MET A 370 -20.19 -23.78 -9.42
N GLY A 371 -20.56 -23.91 -8.15
CA GLY A 371 -20.19 -25.05 -7.31
C GLY A 371 -18.78 -24.97 -6.75
N ALA A 372 -18.30 -26.04 -6.11
CA ALA A 372 -17.02 -26.05 -5.42
C ALA A 372 -15.82 -26.11 -6.39
N SER A 373 -14.66 -25.59 -5.96
CA SER A 373 -13.44 -25.55 -6.79
C SER A 373 -13.01 -26.90 -7.35
N THR A 374 -12.36 -26.89 -8.51
CA THR A 374 -11.60 -28.05 -9.00
C THR A 374 -10.42 -28.30 -8.06
N VAL A 375 -10.17 -29.57 -7.72
CA VAL A 375 -9.04 -29.98 -6.85
C VAL A 375 -8.09 -30.85 -7.66
N LEU A 376 -6.89 -30.33 -7.93
CA LEU A 376 -5.84 -31.00 -8.66
C LEU A 376 -4.69 -31.37 -7.71
N ASN A 377 -4.32 -32.65 -7.69
CA ASN A 377 -3.15 -33.14 -6.96
C ASN A 377 -1.91 -33.08 -7.86
N VAL A 378 -1.00 -32.17 -7.52
CA VAL A 378 0.25 -31.91 -8.25
C VAL A 378 1.49 -32.40 -7.49
N MET A 379 1.33 -33.28 -6.49
CA MET A 379 2.45 -33.79 -5.71
C MET A 379 3.39 -34.71 -6.51
N GLN A 380 2.86 -35.42 -7.51
CA GLN A 380 3.60 -36.33 -8.37
C GLN A 380 2.90 -36.42 -9.73
N ALA A 381 3.68 -36.33 -10.81
CA ALA A 381 3.17 -36.56 -12.17
C ALA A 381 3.02 -38.08 -12.46
N PRO A 382 2.00 -38.51 -13.22
CA PRO A 382 0.95 -37.67 -13.79
C PRO A 382 -0.01 -37.13 -12.70
N TYR A 383 -0.39 -35.87 -12.82
CA TYR A 383 -1.25 -35.15 -11.87
C TYR A 383 -2.67 -35.69 -11.92
N ALA A 384 -3.34 -35.76 -10.77
CA ALA A 384 -4.65 -36.37 -10.65
C ALA A 384 -5.72 -35.34 -10.25
N ILE A 385 -6.83 -35.30 -10.99
CA ILE A 385 -8.02 -34.53 -10.61
C ILE A 385 -8.75 -35.31 -9.52
N LEU A 386 -8.75 -34.79 -8.29
CA LEU A 386 -9.45 -35.42 -7.17
C LEU A 386 -10.92 -34.99 -7.07
N ARG A 387 -11.23 -33.80 -7.60
CA ARG A 387 -12.59 -33.30 -7.75
C ARG A 387 -12.64 -32.36 -8.95
N GLU A 388 -13.56 -32.61 -9.87
CA GLU A 388 -13.84 -31.69 -10.96
C GLU A 388 -14.82 -30.61 -10.50
N GLY A 389 -14.57 -29.37 -10.90
CA GLY A 389 -15.37 -28.18 -10.62
C GLY A 389 -15.34 -27.24 -11.83
N PRO A 390 -15.44 -25.91 -11.64
CA PRO A 390 -15.50 -24.94 -12.75
C PRO A 390 -14.32 -24.98 -13.72
N VAL A 391 -13.11 -25.30 -13.22
CA VAL A 391 -11.95 -25.53 -14.08
C VAL A 391 -11.98 -26.99 -14.53
N THR A 392 -12.50 -27.21 -15.74
CA THR A 392 -12.79 -28.56 -16.25
C THR A 392 -11.50 -29.34 -16.57
N ARG A 393 -11.62 -30.67 -16.68
CA ARG A 393 -10.51 -31.51 -17.15
C ARG A 393 -9.96 -31.07 -18.50
N LYS A 394 -10.84 -30.68 -19.42
CA LYS A 394 -10.44 -30.21 -20.77
C LYS A 394 -9.52 -29.00 -20.67
N MET A 395 -9.90 -28.01 -19.85
CA MET A 395 -9.11 -26.80 -19.63
C MET A 395 -7.73 -27.12 -19.02
N LEU A 396 -7.69 -28.02 -18.03
CA LEU A 396 -6.42 -28.46 -17.44
C LEU A 396 -5.53 -29.20 -18.45
N ALA A 397 -6.11 -30.03 -19.31
CA ALA A 397 -5.37 -30.79 -20.32
C ALA A 397 -4.72 -29.89 -21.37
N GLU A 398 -5.35 -28.75 -21.71
CA GLU A 398 -4.80 -27.77 -22.67
C GLU A 398 -3.48 -27.15 -22.19
N LEU A 399 -3.31 -26.97 -20.87
CA LEU A 399 -2.07 -26.43 -20.28
C LEU A 399 -1.07 -27.51 -19.85
N LEU A 400 -1.55 -28.61 -19.28
CA LEU A 400 -0.68 -29.64 -18.69
C LEU A 400 -0.23 -30.73 -19.68
N GLY A 401 -0.99 -30.97 -20.76
CA GLY A 401 -0.71 -32.03 -21.71
C GLY A 401 -0.48 -33.39 -21.02
N GLU A 402 0.66 -34.01 -21.29
CA GLU A 402 1.06 -35.33 -20.74
C GLU A 402 1.28 -35.33 -19.22
N LEU A 403 1.36 -34.16 -18.57
CA LEU A 403 1.47 -34.08 -17.11
C LEU A 403 0.15 -34.40 -16.42
N LEU A 404 -0.99 -34.35 -17.11
CA LEU A 404 -2.29 -34.69 -16.54
C LEU A 404 -2.59 -36.18 -16.76
N GLY A 405 -2.95 -36.87 -15.68
CA GLY A 405 -3.31 -38.29 -15.72
C GLY A 405 -4.66 -38.56 -16.38
N ASP A 406 -4.86 -39.84 -16.69
CA ASP A 406 -6.10 -40.38 -17.25
C ASP A 406 -7.31 -40.32 -16.30
#